data_AF-A0A2V6FEB9-F1
#
_entry.id   AF-A0A2V6FEB9-F1
#
_cell.length_a   1.000
_cell.length_b   1.000
_cell.length_c   1.000
_cell.angle_alpha   90.00
_cell.angle_beta   90.00
_cell.angle_gamma   90.00
#
_symmetry.space_group_name_H-M   'P 1'
#
loop_
_entity.id
_entity.type
_entity.pdbx_description
1 polymer ?
#
loop_
_entity_poly.entity_id
_entity_poly.type
_entity_poly.pdbx_seq_one_letter_code
_entity_poly.pdbx_strand_id
1 'polypeptide(L)'
;EIGAQTILLTSNASQIPVEAAVPAAKSSAAGTAANTGAIDFDLVINLKTGPEIVTGSTRLKAGTATKVALNIISTGAMIRLGRVRGNLMIDLQPTNKKLRERAIGLVAQLAGCDQESARSRLARADWNLRAALQEAEGRGG
;
A
#
# COMPACT_ATOMS: atom_id res chain seq x y z
N GLU A 1 4.34 18.11 -1.72
CA GLU A 1 4.80 16.71 -1.63
C GLU A 1 5.14 16.38 -0.19
N ILE A 2 4.85 15.18 0.29
CA ILE A 2 5.38 14.71 1.57
C ILE A 2 6.81 14.25 1.26
N GLY A 3 7.79 15.09 1.56
CA GLY A 3 9.22 14.88 1.26
C GLY A 3 9.96 14.03 2.30
N ALA A 4 9.24 13.27 3.12
CA ALA A 4 9.82 12.40 4.14
C ALA A 4 10.55 11.23 3.48
N GLN A 5 11.85 11.09 3.75
CA GLN A 5 12.69 9.97 3.29
C GLN A 5 12.64 8.81 4.28
N THR A 6 12.43 9.11 5.57
CA THR A 6 12.40 8.13 6.66
C THR A 6 11.13 8.29 7.49
N ILE A 7 10.35 7.22 7.60
CA ILE A 7 9.08 7.19 8.37
C ILE A 7 9.18 6.13 9.47
N LEU A 8 8.94 6.54 10.72
CA LEU A 8 8.72 5.62 11.84
C LEU A 8 7.23 5.36 12.03
N LEU A 9 6.79 4.11 11.84
CA LEU A 9 5.43 3.66 12.16
C LEU A 9 5.45 2.81 13.43
N THR A 10 4.80 3.26 14.50
CA THR A 10 4.75 2.53 15.77
C THR A 10 3.34 2.50 16.36
N SER A 11 2.96 1.38 16.96
CA SER A 11 1.77 1.25 17.83
C SER A 11 2.14 1.17 19.31
N ASN A 12 3.43 1.34 19.64
CA ASN A 12 3.96 1.33 20.98
C ASN A 12 4.66 2.66 21.30
N ALA A 13 4.02 3.49 22.13
CA ALA A 13 4.50 4.82 22.46
C ALA A 13 5.79 4.84 23.30
N SER A 14 6.08 3.78 24.07
CA SER A 14 7.30 3.68 24.90
C SER A 14 8.58 3.40 24.10
N GLN A 15 8.46 3.20 22.78
CA GLN A 15 9.61 3.02 21.88
C GLN A 15 9.84 4.21 20.95
N ILE A 16 9.20 5.36 21.19
CA ILE A 16 9.44 6.57 20.39
C ILE A 16 10.71 7.27 20.91
N PRO A 17 11.73 7.51 20.06
CA PRO A 17 12.91 8.29 20.46
C PRO A 17 12.48 9.71 20.85
N VAL A 18 12.94 10.19 22.01
CA VAL A 18 12.55 11.49 22.58
C VAL A 18 12.99 12.68 21.71
N GLU A 19 13.99 12.49 20.84
CA GLU A 19 14.52 13.52 19.93
C GLU A 19 13.78 13.60 18.58
N ALA A 20 12.98 12.60 18.19
CA ALA A 20 12.19 12.60 16.95
C ALA A 20 10.88 13.43 17.06
N ALA A 21 10.71 14.18 18.15
CA ALA A 21 9.48 14.91 18.47
C ALA A 21 9.66 16.43 18.35
N VAL A 22 9.72 16.97 17.13
CA VAL A 22 9.55 18.42 16.87
C VAL A 22 8.82 18.63 15.51
N PRO A 23 7.97 19.66 15.31
CA PRO A 23 6.66 19.88 15.91
C PRO A 23 5.58 19.95 14.81
N ALA A 24 4.88 18.86 14.49
CA ALA A 24 3.71 18.95 13.58
C ALA A 24 2.66 17.88 13.83
N ALA A 25 2.14 17.83 15.06
CA ALA A 25 0.74 17.57 15.39
C ALA A 25 0.66 17.26 16.88
N LYS A 26 0.06 18.16 17.65
CA LYS A 26 -0.31 17.94 19.05
C LYS A 26 -1.10 16.63 19.15
N SER A 27 -0.50 15.58 19.70
CA SER A 27 -1.28 14.54 20.35
C SER A 27 -0.45 13.91 21.48
N SER A 28 -0.81 14.30 22.70
CA SER A 28 -0.30 13.81 23.98
C SER A 28 -0.18 12.29 24.08
N ALA A 29 0.94 11.80 24.61
CA ALA A 29 0.98 10.84 25.72
C ALA A 29 2.44 10.43 25.98
N ALA A 30 2.85 10.62 27.24
CA ALA A 30 4.14 10.23 27.79
C ALA A 30 4.38 8.71 27.70
N GLY A 31 5.61 8.31 27.41
CA GLY A 31 6.05 6.91 27.45
C GLY A 31 7.57 6.83 27.50
N THR A 32 8.09 6.28 28.60
CA THR A 32 9.51 6.09 28.94
C THR A 32 10.29 5.32 27.86
N ALA A 33 11.45 5.87 27.49
CA ALA A 33 12.34 5.40 26.43
C ALA A 33 12.96 4.02 26.70
N ALA A 34 12.87 3.12 25.72
CA ALA A 34 13.71 1.92 25.63
C ALA A 34 14.73 2.09 24.49
N ASN A 35 16.01 1.88 24.81
CA ASN A 35 17.20 1.94 23.97
C ASN A 35 16.94 1.65 22.48
N THR A 36 16.89 2.71 21.68
CA THR A 36 17.07 2.65 20.23
C THR A 36 18.12 3.69 19.91
N GLY A 37 19.23 3.29 19.29
CA GLY A 37 20.28 4.24 18.85
C GLY A 37 19.65 5.36 18.03
N ALA A 38 20.23 6.57 18.12
CA ALA A 38 19.68 7.78 17.51
C ALA A 38 19.54 7.62 15.98
N ILE A 39 18.36 7.22 15.54
CA ILE A 39 17.92 7.25 14.15
C ILE A 39 16.98 8.45 14.05
N ASP A 40 17.33 9.42 13.21
CA ASP A 40 16.48 10.55 12.92
C ASP A 40 15.37 10.14 11.94
N PHE A 41 14.15 10.63 12.15
CA PHE A 41 12.98 10.27 11.36
C PHE A 41 12.24 11.54 10.90
N ASP A 42 12.03 11.68 9.59
CA ASP A 42 11.32 12.84 9.02
C ASP A 42 9.83 12.87 9.41
N LEU A 43 9.24 11.70 9.65
CA LEU A 43 7.84 11.55 10.02
C LEU A 43 7.64 10.39 10.99
N VAL A 44 7.00 10.67 12.13
CA VAL A 44 6.60 9.66 13.10
C VAL A 44 5.08 9.49 13.10
N ILE A 45 4.61 8.28 12.81
CA ILE A 45 3.19 7.89 12.86
C ILE A 45 2.97 6.98 14.08
N ASN A 46 2.35 7.54 15.13
CA ASN A 46 1.99 6.82 16.34
C ASN A 46 0.52 6.35 16.30
N LEU A 47 0.31 5.04 16.20
CA LEU A 47 -0.98 4.38 16.22
C LEU A 47 -1.43 4.12 17.66
N LYS A 48 -2.22 5.05 18.22
CA LYS A 48 -2.69 4.98 19.60
C LYS A 48 -3.82 3.95 19.77
N THR A 49 -3.47 2.68 20.00
CA THR A 49 -4.46 1.60 20.16
C THR A 49 -4.89 1.37 21.62
N GLY A 50 -4.17 1.95 22.59
CA GLY A 50 -4.40 1.78 24.01
C GLY A 50 -4.13 0.34 24.52
N PRO A 51 -4.46 0.04 25.79
CA PRO A 51 -4.25 -1.28 26.38
C PRO A 51 -5.00 -2.38 25.63
N GLU A 52 -4.37 -3.53 25.41
CA GLU A 52 -5.01 -4.66 24.75
C GLU A 52 -6.03 -5.35 25.67
N ILE A 53 -7.05 -5.97 25.07
CA ILE A 53 -8.07 -6.74 25.81
C ILE A 53 -7.41 -7.92 26.54
N VAL A 54 -6.44 -8.56 25.90
CA VAL A 54 -5.54 -9.52 26.53
C VAL A 54 -4.20 -8.83 26.72
N THR A 55 -3.81 -8.62 27.98
CA THR A 55 -2.56 -7.94 28.33
C THR A 55 -1.37 -8.53 27.55
N GLY A 56 -0.64 -7.66 26.85
CA GLY A 56 0.53 -8.04 26.04
C GLY A 56 0.23 -8.66 24.67
N SER A 57 -1.03 -8.93 24.32
CA SER A 57 -1.38 -9.52 23.00
C SER A 57 -1.47 -8.47 21.89
N THR A 58 -0.32 -7.90 21.52
CA THR A 58 -0.21 -6.86 20.48
C THR A 58 -0.61 -7.34 19.07
N ARG A 59 -0.80 -8.65 18.86
CA ARG A 59 -1.41 -9.18 17.62
C ARG A 59 -2.86 -8.73 17.39
N LEU A 60 -3.52 -8.15 18.39
CA LEU A 60 -4.91 -7.70 18.35
C LEU A 60 -5.04 -6.28 17.80
N LYS A 61 -5.29 -5.27 18.64
CA LYS A 61 -5.55 -3.91 18.18
C LYS A 61 -4.32 -3.29 17.54
N ALA A 62 -3.16 -3.39 18.20
CA ALA A 62 -1.90 -2.88 17.69
C ALA A 62 -1.55 -3.48 16.31
N GLY A 63 -1.59 -4.80 16.17
CA GLY A 63 -1.31 -5.49 14.91
C GLY A 63 -2.32 -5.16 13.81
N THR A 64 -3.60 -5.06 14.15
CA THR A 64 -4.65 -4.65 13.19
C THR A 64 -4.44 -3.23 12.70
N ALA A 65 -4.16 -2.29 13.61
CA ALA A 65 -3.87 -0.90 13.28
C ALA A 65 -2.63 -0.79 12.37
N THR A 66 -1.54 -1.49 12.70
CA THR A 66 -0.32 -1.53 11.88
C THR A 66 -0.61 -2.07 10.48
N LYS A 67 -1.37 -3.17 10.37
CA LYS A 67 -1.76 -3.73 9.06
C LYS A 67 -2.55 -2.72 8.23
N VAL A 68 -3.53 -2.06 8.82
CA VAL A 68 -4.35 -1.05 8.12
C VAL A 68 -3.49 0.12 7.66
N ALA A 69 -2.61 0.64 8.52
CA ALA A 69 -1.70 1.72 8.17
C ALA A 69 -0.76 1.33 7.02
N LEU A 70 -0.15 0.15 7.07
CA LEU A 70 0.72 -0.36 6.00
C LEU A 70 -0.05 -0.56 4.68
N ASN A 71 -1.28 -1.07 4.74
CA ASN A 71 -2.13 -1.20 3.56
C ASN A 71 -2.45 0.15 2.93
N ILE A 72 -2.74 1.17 3.73
CA ILE A 72 -3.00 2.52 3.24
C ILE A 72 -1.76 3.12 2.59
N ILE A 73 -0.61 3.05 3.27
CA ILE A 73 0.65 3.62 2.78
C ILE A 73 1.07 2.94 1.47
N SER A 74 1.13 1.61 1.47
CA SER A 74 1.54 0.84 0.28
C SER A 74 0.56 1.04 -0.88
N THR A 75 -0.75 0.98 -0.64
CA THR A 75 -1.75 1.19 -1.70
C THR A 75 -1.70 2.61 -2.24
N GLY A 76 -1.59 3.62 -1.36
CA GLY A 76 -1.44 5.02 -1.75
C GLY A 76 -0.18 5.26 -2.60
N ALA A 77 0.94 4.65 -2.23
CA ALA A 77 2.17 4.70 -3.02
C ALA A 77 1.97 4.05 -4.41
N MET A 78 1.36 2.87 -4.47
CA MET A 78 1.08 2.19 -5.75
C MET A 78 0.14 2.99 -6.66
N ILE A 79 -0.85 3.70 -6.09
CA ILE A 79 -1.73 4.62 -6.84
C ILE A 79 -0.91 5.78 -7.41
N ARG A 80 -0.06 6.44 -6.60
CA ARG A 80 0.79 7.55 -7.08
C ARG A 80 1.82 7.11 -8.13
N LEU A 81 2.27 5.86 -8.09
CA LEU A 81 3.14 5.25 -9.10
C LEU A 81 2.40 4.83 -10.39
N GLY A 82 1.10 5.12 -10.52
CA GLY A 82 0.31 4.80 -11.71
C GLY A 82 0.03 3.31 -11.89
N ARG A 83 0.11 2.50 -10.83
CA ARG A 83 -0.16 1.04 -10.88
C ARG A 83 -1.63 0.69 -10.69
N VAL A 84 -2.48 1.71 -10.52
CA VAL A 84 -3.93 1.58 -10.34
C VAL A 84 -4.61 2.60 -11.25
N ARG A 85 -5.67 2.19 -11.96
CA ARG A 85 -6.53 3.06 -12.77
C ARG A 85 -7.95 3.01 -12.23
N GLY A 86 -8.46 4.15 -11.75
CA GLY A 86 -9.70 4.18 -10.98
C GLY A 86 -9.56 3.32 -9.73
N ASN A 87 -10.38 2.27 -9.63
CA ASN A 87 -10.32 1.26 -8.56
C ASN A 87 -9.73 -0.09 -9.03
N LEU A 88 -9.10 -0.13 -10.21
CA LEU A 88 -8.59 -1.35 -10.83
C LEU A 88 -7.07 -1.42 -10.75
N MET A 89 -6.53 -2.50 -10.20
CA MET A 89 -5.09 -2.74 -10.12
C MET A 89 -4.57 -3.21 -11.49
N ILE A 90 -3.85 -2.33 -12.18
CA ILE A 90 -3.39 -2.58 -13.55
C ILE A 90 -1.96 -3.18 -13.61
N ASP A 91 -1.31 -3.33 -12.46
CA ASP A 91 0.01 -3.94 -12.30
C ASP A 91 -0.07 -5.31 -11.60
N LEU A 92 -1.00 -6.16 -12.05
CA LEU A 92 -1.17 -7.51 -11.55
C LEU A 92 -0.27 -8.49 -12.32
N GLN A 93 0.41 -9.39 -11.60
CA GLN A 93 1.12 -10.53 -12.19
C GLN A 93 0.24 -11.79 -12.21
N PRO A 94 -0.24 -12.25 -13.39
CA PRO A 94 -1.20 -13.36 -13.49
C PRO A 94 -0.55 -14.75 -13.41
N THR A 95 -0.06 -15.13 -12.22
CA THR A 95 0.71 -16.38 -12.01
C THR A 95 -0.12 -17.66 -11.93
N ASN A 96 -1.43 -17.56 -11.72
CA ASN A 96 -2.34 -18.71 -11.61
C ASN A 96 -3.63 -18.49 -12.41
N LYS A 97 -4.41 -19.56 -12.60
CA LYS A 97 -5.66 -19.53 -13.38
C LYS A 97 -6.63 -18.43 -12.92
N LYS A 98 -6.84 -18.28 -11.60
CA LYS A 98 -7.71 -17.24 -11.03
C LYS A 98 -7.23 -15.83 -11.36
N LEU A 99 -5.93 -15.57 -11.25
CA LEU A 99 -5.36 -14.26 -11.57
C LEU A 99 -5.37 -13.99 -13.07
N ARG A 100 -5.24 -15.02 -13.91
CA ARG A 100 -5.40 -14.93 -15.37
C ARG A 100 -6.82 -14.57 -15.75
N GLU A 101 -7.82 -15.22 -15.16
CA GLU A 101 -9.23 -14.89 -15.36
C GLU A 101 -9.54 -13.45 -14.91
N ARG A 102 -9.00 -13.04 -13.76
CA ARG A 102 -9.10 -11.65 -13.30
C ARG A 102 -8.47 -10.67 -14.30
N ALA A 103 -7.28 -10.97 -14.81
CA ALA A 103 -6.59 -10.12 -15.80
C ALA A 103 -7.42 -9.95 -17.08
N ILE A 104 -8.02 -11.03 -17.59
CA ILE A 104 -8.91 -10.99 -18.76
C ILE A 104 -10.10 -10.05 -18.49
N GLY A 105 -10.76 -10.19 -17.33
CA GLY A 105 -11.87 -9.31 -16.95
C GLY A 105 -11.48 -7.83 -16.86
N LEU A 106 -10.30 -7.55 -16.31
CA LEU A 106 -9.77 -6.18 -16.22
C LEU A 106 -9.52 -5.56 -17.60
N VAL A 107 -8.90 -6.30 -18.52
CA VAL A 107 -8.66 -5.81 -19.89
C VAL A 107 -9.96 -5.63 -20.64
N ALA A 108 -10.88 -6.59 -20.57
CA ALA A 108 -12.19 -6.49 -21.21
C ALA A 108 -12.96 -5.23 -20.75
N GLN A 109 -12.97 -4.97 -19.44
CA GLN A 109 -13.62 -3.80 -18.85
C GLN A 109 -12.93 -2.48 -19.27
N LEU A 110 -11.60 -2.42 -19.23
CA LEU A 110 -10.84 -1.19 -19.50
C LEU A 110 -10.75 -0.86 -20.99
N ALA A 111 -10.66 -1.87 -21.85
CA ALA A 111 -10.54 -1.70 -23.30
C ALA A 111 -11.88 -1.77 -24.03
N GLY A 112 -12.99 -2.05 -23.33
CA GLY A 112 -14.33 -2.14 -23.92
C GLY A 112 -14.47 -3.27 -24.95
N CYS A 113 -13.84 -4.42 -24.71
CA CYS A 113 -13.88 -5.58 -25.61
C CYS A 113 -14.42 -6.84 -24.92
N ASP A 114 -14.71 -7.87 -25.71
CA ASP A 114 -15.11 -9.18 -25.20
C ASP A 114 -13.93 -9.93 -24.54
N GLN A 115 -14.26 -10.98 -23.77
CA GLN A 115 -13.26 -11.75 -23.02
C GLN A 115 -12.27 -12.50 -23.91
N GLU A 116 -12.67 -12.93 -25.11
CA GLU A 116 -11.80 -13.67 -26.01
C GLU A 116 -10.76 -12.74 -26.64
N SER A 117 -11.19 -11.56 -27.09
CA SER A 117 -10.32 -10.48 -27.53
C SER A 117 -9.33 -10.07 -26.44
N ALA A 118 -9.80 -9.89 -25.20
CA ALA A 118 -8.96 -9.54 -24.05
C ALA A 118 -7.92 -10.64 -23.75
N ARG A 119 -8.32 -11.91 -23.82
CA ARG A 119 -7.42 -13.05 -23.62
C ARG A 119 -6.35 -13.13 -24.69
N SER A 120 -6.71 -12.93 -25.95
CA SER A 120 -5.76 -12.92 -27.07
C SER A 120 -4.74 -11.79 -26.92
N ARG A 121 -5.18 -10.58 -26.53
CA ARG A 121 -4.27 -9.44 -26.22
C ARG A 121 -3.30 -9.78 -25.09
N LEU A 122 -3.80 -10.31 -23.98
CA LEU A 122 -2.94 -10.72 -22.86
C LEU A 122 -1.94 -11.81 -23.25
N ALA A 123 -2.34 -12.78 -24.05
CA ALA A 123 -1.43 -13.83 -24.53
C ALA A 123 -0.30 -13.27 -25.40
N ARG A 124 -0.58 -12.30 -26.27
CA ARG A 124 0.43 -11.62 -27.11
C ARG A 124 1.34 -10.69 -26.30
N ALA A 125 0.84 -10.13 -25.21
CA ALA A 125 1.58 -9.27 -24.28
C ALA A 125 2.32 -10.05 -23.18
N ASP A 126 2.53 -11.36 -23.34
CA ASP A 126 3.15 -12.24 -22.33
C ASP A 126 2.53 -12.10 -20.93
N TRP A 127 1.20 -11.99 -20.89
CA TRP A 127 0.40 -11.78 -19.67
C TRP A 127 0.72 -10.50 -18.87
N ASN A 128 1.41 -9.54 -19.50
CA ASN A 128 1.60 -8.21 -18.94
C ASN A 128 0.36 -7.34 -19.20
N LEU A 129 -0.41 -7.08 -18.15
CA LEU A 129 -1.66 -6.33 -18.23
C LEU A 129 -1.45 -4.89 -18.75
N ARG A 130 -0.35 -4.23 -18.34
CA ARG A 130 -0.06 -2.85 -18.73
C ARG A 130 0.26 -2.76 -20.23
N ALA A 131 1.09 -3.67 -20.73
CA ALA A 131 1.41 -3.75 -22.16
C ALA A 131 0.17 -4.09 -22.99
N ALA A 132 -0.68 -5.01 -22.53
CA ALA A 132 -1.92 -5.37 -23.20
C ALA A 132 -2.92 -4.19 -23.32
N LEU A 133 -2.94 -3.30 -22.32
CA LEU A 133 -3.77 -2.09 -22.34
C LEU A 133 -3.18 -1.00 -23.26
N GLN A 134 -1.86 -0.81 -23.27
CA GLN A 134 -1.20 0.15 -24.16
C GLN A 134 -1.43 -0.19 -25.64
N GLU A 135 -1.41 -1.49 -25.99
CA GLU A 135 -1.72 -1.92 -27.35
C GLU A 135 -3.17 -1.59 -27.77
N ALA A 136 -4.11 -1.59 -26.82
CA ALA A 136 -5.50 -1.22 -27.06
C ALA A 136 -5.64 0.29 -27.29
N GLU A 137 -4.90 1.11 -26.54
CA GLU A 137 -4.95 2.57 -26.61
C GLU A 137 -4.23 3.13 -27.85
N GLY A 138 -3.14 2.51 -28.27
CA GLY A 138 -2.37 2.91 -29.47
C GLY A 138 -3.08 2.69 -30.81
N ARG A 139 -4.27 2.07 -30.83
CA ARG A 139 -5.12 1.90 -32.02
C ARG A 139 -6.29 2.89 -32.10
N GLY A 140 -6.37 3.83 -31.16
CA GLY A 140 -7.47 4.80 -31.05
C GLY A 140 -7.07 6.27 -31.28
N GLY A 141 -5.96 6.54 -31.97
CA GLY A 141 -5.50 7.88 -32.35
C GLY A 141 -5.42 8.04 -33.87
#